data_AF-A0A257GE66-F1
#
_entry.id   AF-A0A257GE66-F1
#
_cell.length_a   1.000
_cell.length_b   1.000
_cell.length_c   1.000
_cell.angle_alpha   90.00
_cell.angle_beta   90.00
_cell.angle_gamma   90.00
#
_symmetry.space_group_name_H-M   'P 1'
#
loop_
_entity.id
_entity.type
_entity.pdbx_description
1 polymer ?
#
loop_
_entity_poly.entity_id
_entity_poly.type
_entity_poly.pdbx_seq_one_letter_code
_entity_poly.pdbx_strand_id
1 'polypeptide(L)'
;MTSWNKLAPYMQRYTIRVLLFMASYMLILTSSLAFARGGTEHSQATLIGLALISALPIIGVFWAIFRLLVEIDDEYQRLLFAKQTLLATAFTLVTVTVWQFLAVYDVVASGPEWMGAIWFAMLGVAGPFARWKA
;
A
#
# COMPACT_ATOMS: atom_id res chain seq x y z
N MET A 1 26.05 16.11 -3.62
CA MET A 1 25.36 16.20 -2.32
C MET A 1 23.98 15.58 -2.46
N THR A 2 23.77 14.42 -1.84
CA THR A 2 22.54 13.62 -1.93
C THR A 2 21.33 14.45 -1.51
N SER A 3 20.26 14.41 -2.31
CA SER A 3 18.98 15.13 -2.07
C SER A 3 18.34 14.83 -0.71
N TRP A 4 18.79 13.76 -0.04
CA TRP A 4 18.36 13.33 1.28
C TRP A 4 18.40 14.42 2.35
N ASN A 5 19.48 15.20 2.41
CA ASN A 5 19.65 16.25 3.43
C ASN A 5 18.72 17.46 3.22
N LYS A 6 18.00 17.52 2.08
CA LYS A 6 17.01 18.56 1.80
C LYS A 6 15.59 18.17 2.23
N LEU A 7 15.34 16.91 2.59
CA LEU A 7 14.04 16.45 3.05
C LEU A 7 13.81 16.87 4.51
N ALA A 8 12.57 17.19 4.85
CA ALA A 8 12.18 17.41 6.24
C ALA A 8 12.47 16.15 7.08
N PRO A 9 12.86 16.30 8.37
CA PRO A 9 13.22 15.16 9.22
C PRO A 9 12.14 14.07 9.31
N TYR A 10 10.86 14.46 9.35
CA TYR A 10 9.74 13.52 9.36
C TYR A 10 9.65 12.72 8.04
N MET A 11 9.93 13.34 6.89
CA MET A 11 9.95 12.66 5.58
C MET A 11 11.09 11.66 5.48
N GLN A 12 12.25 11.95 6.07
CA GLN A 12 13.36 11.01 6.11
C GLN A 12 12.99 9.74 6.92
N ARG A 13 12.41 9.92 8.11
CA ARG A 13 11.97 8.81 8.97
C ARG A 13 10.89 7.96 8.28
N TYR A 14 9.92 8.62 7.65
CA TYR A 14 8.91 7.96 6.83
C TYR A 14 9.54 7.14 5.70
N THR A 15 10.44 7.75 4.93
CA THR A 15 11.09 7.10 3.79
C THR A 15 11.90 5.88 4.25
N ILE A 16 12.64 5.99 5.35
CA ILE A 16 13.37 4.84 5.92
C ILE A 16 12.41 3.72 6.31
N ARG A 17 11.30 4.01 7.01
CA ARG A 17 10.31 2.99 7.39
C ARG A 17 9.73 2.29 6.17
N VAL A 18 9.32 3.04 5.16
CA VAL A 18 8.78 2.48 3.92
C VAL A 18 9.83 1.62 3.22
N LEU A 19 11.07 2.10 3.09
CA LEU A 19 12.15 1.32 2.47
C LEU A 19 12.43 0.01 3.23
N LEU A 20 12.45 0.05 4.57
CA LEU A 20 12.62 -1.14 5.40
C LEU A 20 11.48 -2.14 5.17
N PHE A 21 10.22 -1.69 5.25
CA PHE A 21 9.08 -2.57 5.02
C PHE A 21 9.01 -3.10 3.59
N MET A 22 9.34 -2.29 2.58
CA MET A 22 9.37 -2.75 1.19
C MET A 22 10.52 -3.73 0.92
N ALA A 23 11.70 -3.52 1.51
CA ALA A 23 12.80 -4.48 1.43
C ALA A 23 12.42 -5.81 2.10
N SER A 24 11.83 -5.75 3.30
CA SER A 24 11.31 -6.93 3.99
C SER A 24 10.20 -7.63 3.19
N TYR A 25 9.29 -6.87 2.58
CA TYR A 25 8.23 -7.39 1.71
C TYR A 25 8.82 -8.20 0.56
N MET A 26 9.78 -7.63 -0.17
CA MET A 26 10.40 -8.32 -1.31
C MET A 26 11.07 -9.61 -0.87
N LEU A 27 11.89 -9.57 0.18
CA LEU A 27 12.60 -10.75 0.69
C LEU A 27 11.64 -11.85 1.16
N ILE A 28 10.63 -11.49 1.96
CA ILE A 28 9.67 -12.45 2.50
C ILE A 28 8.82 -13.03 1.38
N LEU A 29 8.29 -12.20 0.48
CA LEU A 29 7.44 -12.66 -0.62
C LEU A 29 8.19 -13.61 -1.54
N THR A 30 9.41 -13.26 -1.98
CA THR A 30 10.18 -14.13 -2.89
C THR A 30 10.56 -15.44 -2.22
N SER A 31 10.95 -15.40 -0.94
CA SER A 31 11.31 -16.61 -0.19
C SER A 31 10.10 -17.51 0.06
N SER A 32 8.97 -16.91 0.46
CA SER A 32 7.69 -17.57 0.69
C SER A 32 7.18 -18.25 -0.57
N LEU A 33 7.22 -17.55 -1.72
CA LEU A 33 6.77 -18.07 -3.00
C LEU A 33 7.70 -19.18 -3.53
N ALA A 34 9.02 -19.03 -3.37
CA ALA A 34 9.98 -20.05 -3.74
C ALA A 34 9.77 -21.33 -2.91
N PHE A 35 9.54 -21.20 -1.60
CA PHE A 35 9.23 -22.32 -0.72
C PHE A 35 7.89 -22.99 -1.09
N ALA A 36 6.84 -22.20 -1.30
CA ALA A 36 5.51 -22.72 -1.64
C ALA A 36 5.50 -23.47 -3.00
N ARG A 37 6.36 -23.07 -3.94
CA ARG A 37 6.48 -23.70 -5.27
C ARG A 37 7.55 -24.79 -5.35
N GLY A 38 8.23 -25.12 -4.25
CA GLY A 38 9.36 -26.06 -4.19
C GLY A 38 9.04 -27.54 -4.42
N GLY A 39 7.87 -27.89 -4.97
CA GLY A 39 7.51 -29.27 -5.36
C GLY A 39 7.05 -30.20 -4.23
N THR A 40 7.03 -29.73 -2.98
CA THR A 40 6.47 -30.49 -1.84
C THR A 40 5.04 -30.06 -1.57
N GLU A 41 4.14 -31.01 -1.32
CA GLU A 41 2.81 -30.67 -0.80
C GLU A 41 2.93 -30.06 0.59
N HIS A 42 2.35 -28.87 0.75
CA HIS A 42 2.35 -28.14 2.00
C HIS A 42 1.00 -28.25 2.69
N SER A 43 1.01 -28.42 4.00
CA SER A 43 -0.18 -28.31 4.84
C SER A 43 -0.88 -26.95 4.65
N GLN A 44 -2.22 -26.93 4.73
CA GLN A 44 -3.00 -25.68 4.72
C GLN A 44 -2.53 -24.68 5.78
N ALA A 45 -2.15 -25.16 6.97
CA ALA A 45 -1.67 -24.29 8.05
C ALA A 45 -0.37 -23.56 7.65
N THR A 46 0.51 -24.24 6.93
CA THR A 46 1.75 -23.65 6.40
C THR A 46 1.45 -22.58 5.37
N LEU A 47 0.54 -22.84 4.43
CA LEU A 47 0.15 -21.87 3.39
C LEU A 47 -0.51 -20.61 4.00
N ILE A 48 -1.35 -20.78 5.03
CA ILE A 48 -1.93 -19.65 5.77
C ILE A 48 -0.82 -18.83 6.46
N GLY A 49 0.13 -19.50 7.11
CA GLY A 49 1.29 -18.84 7.72
C GLY A 49 2.12 -18.03 6.72
N LEU A 50 2.36 -18.61 5.53
CA LEU A 50 3.07 -17.95 4.43
C LEU A 50 2.30 -16.73 3.88
N ALA A 51 0.98 -16.81 3.78
CA ALA A 51 0.15 -15.69 3.37
C ALA A 51 0.22 -14.53 4.39
N LEU A 52 0.07 -14.85 5.68
CA LEU A 52 0.11 -13.86 6.76
C LEU A 52 1.48 -13.18 6.84
N ILE A 53 2.57 -13.94 6.83
CA ILE A 53 3.92 -13.37 6.91
C ILE A 53 4.24 -12.50 5.69
N SER A 54 3.74 -12.87 4.51
CA SER A 54 3.93 -12.07 3.29
C SER A 54 3.13 -10.76 3.33
N ALA A 55 2.01 -10.74 4.05
CA ALA A 55 1.17 -9.55 4.21
C ALA A 55 1.71 -8.57 5.28
N LEU A 56 2.41 -9.07 6.32
CA LEU A 56 2.90 -8.25 7.44
C LEU A 56 3.70 -7.00 7.02
N PRO A 57 4.66 -7.08 6.09
CA PRO A 57 5.40 -5.90 5.67
C PRO A 57 4.51 -4.82 5.02
N ILE A 58 3.50 -5.23 4.25
CA ILE A 58 2.54 -4.29 3.63
C ILE A 58 1.71 -3.58 4.68
N ILE A 59 1.27 -4.27 5.74
CA ILE A 59 0.61 -3.65 6.90
C ILE A 59 1.55 -2.60 7.53
N GLY A 60 2.84 -2.90 7.62
CA GLY A 60 3.88 -1.95 8.05
C GLY A 60 3.97 -0.70 7.18
N VAL A 61 3.84 -0.83 5.85
CA VAL A 61 3.81 0.31 4.93
C VAL A 61 2.60 1.21 5.20
N PHE A 62 1.40 0.63 5.38
CA PHE A 62 0.21 1.40 5.75
C PHE A 62 0.39 2.10 7.10
N TRP A 63 0.92 1.39 8.09
CA TRP A 63 1.25 2.00 9.38
C TRP A 63 2.23 3.16 9.23
N ALA A 64 3.26 3.05 8.39
CA ALA A 64 4.22 4.13 8.14
C ALA A 64 3.55 5.37 7.52
N ILE A 65 2.58 5.18 6.63
CA ILE A 65 1.79 6.27 6.03
C ILE A 65 0.90 6.94 7.08
N PHE A 66 0.16 6.19 7.89
CA PHE A 66 -0.67 6.79 8.93
C PHE A 66 0.17 7.45 10.02
N ARG A 67 1.33 6.88 10.33
CA ARG A 67 2.29 7.47 11.26
C ARG A 67 2.84 8.80 10.74
N LEU A 68 3.07 8.94 9.44
CA LEU A 68 3.47 10.21 8.82
C LEU A 68 2.43 11.31 9.10
N LEU A 69 1.13 10.99 9.11
CA LEU A 69 0.07 11.96 9.41
C LEU A 69 0.23 12.62 10.80
N VAL A 70 0.78 11.88 11.77
CA VAL A 70 1.05 12.36 13.13
C VAL A 70 2.37 13.13 13.22
N GLU A 71 3.31 12.82 12.32
CA GLU A 71 4.67 13.39 12.32
C GLU A 71 4.82 14.64 11.44
N ILE A 72 3.83 14.96 10.60
CA ILE A 72 3.80 16.21 9.85
C ILE A 72 3.62 17.38 10.82
N ASP A 73 4.61 18.28 10.86
CA ASP A 73 4.60 19.46 11.73
C ASP A 73 3.60 20.54 11.27
N ASP A 74 3.40 20.69 9.96
CA ASP A 74 2.54 21.72 9.36
C ASP A 74 1.08 21.23 9.23
N GLU A 75 0.15 21.92 9.88
CA GLU A 75 -1.27 21.53 9.90
C GLU A 75 -1.94 21.54 8.52
N TYR A 76 -1.54 22.47 7.65
CA TYR A 76 -2.06 22.55 6.28
C TYR A 76 -1.55 21.36 5.45
N GLN A 77 -0.28 20.98 5.58
CA GLN A 77 0.25 19.78 4.92
C GLN A 77 -0.41 18.50 5.46
N ARG A 78 -0.67 18.43 6.77
CA ARG A 78 -1.37 17.30 7.40
C ARG A 78 -2.79 17.16 6.87
N LEU A 79 -3.52 18.29 6.79
CA LEU A 79 -4.87 18.33 6.21
C LEU A 79 -4.85 17.89 4.74
N LEU A 80 -3.90 18.40 3.97
CA LEU A 80 -3.77 18.08 2.55
C LEU A 80 -3.48 16.58 2.34
N PHE A 81 -2.59 16.01 3.16
CA PHE A 81 -2.27 14.58 3.10
C PHE A 81 -3.45 13.72 3.54
N ALA A 82 -4.22 14.13 4.56
CA ALA A 82 -5.46 13.46 4.94
C ALA A 82 -6.51 13.48 3.80
N LYS A 83 -6.69 14.63 3.12
CA LYS A 83 -7.58 14.72 1.96
C LYS A 83 -7.10 13.80 0.83
N GLN A 84 -5.79 13.72 0.60
CA GLN A 84 -5.20 12.83 -0.40
C GLN A 84 -5.47 11.36 -0.09
N THR A 85 -5.30 10.90 1.16
CA THR A 85 -5.57 9.50 1.54
C THR A 85 -7.05 9.16 1.47
N LEU A 86 -7.95 10.10 1.82
CA LEU A 86 -9.39 9.92 1.66
C LEU A 86 -9.81 9.80 0.19
N LEU A 87 -9.30 10.68 -0.67
CA LEU A 87 -9.56 10.63 -2.12
C LEU A 87 -9.01 9.34 -2.74
N ALA A 88 -7.80 8.92 -2.36
CA ALA A 88 -7.22 7.65 -2.80
C ALA A 88 -8.10 6.45 -2.43
N THR A 89 -8.63 6.47 -1.21
CA THR A 89 -9.56 5.44 -0.72
C THR A 89 -10.86 5.46 -1.51
N ALA A 90 -11.45 6.63 -1.75
CA ALA A 90 -12.66 6.77 -2.56
C ALA A 90 -12.45 6.24 -4.00
N PHE A 91 -11.37 6.63 -4.68
CA PHE A 91 -11.05 6.13 -6.02
C PHE A 91 -10.83 4.62 -6.04
N THR A 92 -10.16 4.07 -5.02
CA THR A 92 -9.97 2.64 -4.90
C THR A 92 -11.30 1.92 -4.73
N LEU A 93 -12.16 2.38 -3.81
CA LEU A 93 -13.47 1.79 -3.57
C LEU A 93 -14.36 1.83 -4.81
N VAL A 94 -14.41 2.97 -5.51
CA VAL A 94 -15.16 3.08 -6.78
C VAL A 94 -14.63 2.08 -7.81
N THR A 95 -13.31 1.99 -7.97
CA THR A 95 -12.68 1.03 -8.90
C THR A 95 -13.04 -0.40 -8.55
N VAL A 96 -12.97 -0.76 -7.26
CA VAL A 96 -13.34 -2.09 -6.77
C VAL A 96 -14.81 -2.39 -7.00
N THR A 97 -15.70 -1.44 -6.72
CA THR A 97 -17.13 -1.60 -6.93
C THR A 97 -17.45 -1.83 -8.41
N VAL A 98 -16.85 -1.06 -9.32
CA VAL A 98 -17.00 -1.27 -10.77
C VAL A 98 -16.53 -2.67 -11.16
N TRP A 99 -15.34 -3.08 -10.70
CA TRP A 99 -14.80 -4.40 -10.99
C TRP A 99 -15.68 -5.53 -10.44
N GLN A 100 -16.20 -5.39 -9.21
CA GLN A 100 -17.13 -6.35 -8.62
C GLN A 100 -18.39 -6.50 -9.46
N PHE A 101 -18.98 -5.42 -9.96
CA PHE A 101 -20.13 -5.52 -10.86
C PHE A 101 -19.78 -6.19 -12.19
N LEU A 102 -18.62 -5.89 -12.76
CA LEU A 102 -18.15 -6.58 -13.97
C LEU A 102 -17.99 -8.10 -13.73
N ALA A 103 -17.51 -8.50 -12.55
CA ALA A 103 -17.41 -9.92 -12.18
C ALA A 103 -18.80 -10.55 -11.94
N VAL A 104 -19.74 -9.83 -11.32
CA VAL A 104 -21.13 -10.30 -11.12
C VAL A 104 -21.86 -10.51 -12.45
N TYR A 105 -21.54 -9.73 -13.47
CA TYR A 105 -22.11 -9.88 -14.81
C TYR A 105 -21.27 -10.79 -15.74
N ASP A 106 -20.35 -11.58 -15.19
CA ASP A 106 -19.48 -12.50 -15.92
C ASP A 106 -18.67 -11.83 -17.06
N VAL A 107 -18.39 -10.52 -16.93
CA VAL A 107 -17.58 -9.76 -17.91
C VAL A 107 -16.09 -9.96 -17.70
N VAL A 108 -15.66 -10.32 -16.49
CA VAL A 108 -14.25 -10.57 -16.13
C VAL A 108 -14.10 -11.94 -15.49
N ALA A 109 -13.00 -12.63 -15.79
CA ALA A 109 -12.75 -13.99 -15.33
C ALA A 109 -12.42 -14.12 -13.83
N SER A 110 -11.96 -13.04 -13.18
CA SER A 110 -11.58 -13.04 -11.78
C SER A 110 -11.98 -11.74 -11.08
N GLY A 111 -12.17 -11.87 -9.76
CA GLY A 111 -12.46 -10.75 -8.88
C GLY A 111 -11.27 -9.79 -8.71
N PRO A 112 -11.45 -8.71 -7.94
CA PRO A 112 -10.41 -7.71 -7.72
C PRO A 112 -9.18 -8.31 -7.02
N GLU A 113 -8.00 -8.20 -7.62
CA GLU A 113 -6.71 -8.61 -7.03
C GLU A 113 -5.74 -7.42 -6.86
N TRP A 114 -4.87 -7.47 -5.84
CA TRP A 114 -3.83 -6.45 -5.60
C TRP A 114 -4.36 -5.08 -5.17
N MET A 115 -5.45 -5.03 -4.41
CA MET A 115 -6.10 -3.78 -3.99
C MET A 115 -5.17 -2.80 -3.26
N GLY A 116 -4.22 -3.32 -2.48
CA GLY A 116 -3.21 -2.48 -1.84
C GLY A 116 -2.36 -1.70 -2.86
N ALA A 117 -1.93 -2.35 -3.94
CA ALA A 117 -1.17 -1.71 -5.01
C ALA A 117 -2.01 -0.66 -5.76
N ILE A 118 -3.28 -0.97 -6.04
CA ILE A 118 -4.23 -0.02 -6.63
C ILE A 118 -4.38 1.20 -5.71
N TRP A 119 -4.53 1.00 -4.41
CA TRP A 119 -4.62 2.11 -3.45
C TRP A 119 -3.38 3.01 -3.45
N PHE A 120 -2.17 2.44 -3.52
CA PHE A 120 -0.94 3.23 -3.65
C PHE A 120 -0.90 4.03 -4.96
N ALA A 121 -1.35 3.45 -6.07
CA ALA A 121 -1.47 4.18 -7.34
C ALA A 121 -2.49 5.33 -7.22
N MET A 122 -3.64 5.08 -6.61
CA MET A 122 -4.67 6.09 -6.36
C MET A 122 -4.20 7.17 -5.39
N LEU A 123 -3.30 6.87 -4.46
CA LEU A 123 -2.66 7.87 -3.60
C LEU A 123 -1.85 8.87 -4.42
N GLY A 124 -1.12 8.41 -5.45
CA GLY A 124 -0.43 9.28 -6.39
C GLY A 124 -1.40 10.14 -7.21
N VAL A 125 -2.45 9.52 -7.77
CA VAL A 125 -3.49 10.20 -8.55
C VAL A 125 -4.23 11.24 -7.71
N ALA A 126 -4.50 10.97 -6.44
CA ALA A 126 -5.21 11.86 -5.52
C ALA A 126 -4.43 13.12 -5.14
N GLY A 127 -3.09 13.14 -5.31
CA GLY A 127 -2.23 14.25 -4.89
C GLY A 127 -2.63 15.61 -5.48
N PRO A 128 -2.77 15.74 -6.81
CA PRO A 128 -3.26 16.96 -7.46
C PRO A 128 -4.67 17.36 -7.00
N PHE A 129 -5.60 16.41 -6.89
CA PHE A 129 -6.99 16.69 -6.48
C PHE A 129 -7.10 17.15 -5.03
N ALA A 130 -6.23 16.65 -4.14
CA ALA A 130 -6.17 17.12 -2.77
C ALA A 130 -5.82 18.63 -2.72
N ARG A 131 -4.95 19.08 -3.63
CA ARG A 131 -4.47 20.48 -3.73
C ARG A 131 -5.40 21.40 -4.52
N TRP A 132 -6.38 20.84 -5.21
CA TRP A 132 -7.33 21.63 -5.98
C TRP A 132 -8.22 22.43 -5.01
N LYS A 133 -8.19 23.77 -5.18
CA LYS A 133 -8.96 24.73 -4.39
C LYS A 133 -10.45 24.36 -4.43
N ALA A 134 -11.04 24.18 -3.25
CA ALA A 134 -12.46 24.44 -3.04
C ALA A 134 -12.59 25.89 -2.57
#